data_AF-A0A357CP49-F1
#
_entry.id   AF-A0A357CP49-F1
#
_cell.length_a   1.000
_cell.length_b   1.000
_cell.length_c   1.000
_cell.angle_alpha   90.00
_cell.angle_beta   90.00
_cell.angle_gamma   90.00
#
_symmetry.space_group_name_H-M   'P 1'
#
loop_
_entity.id
_entity.type
_entity.pdbx_description
1 polymer ?
#
loop_
_entity_poly.entity_id
_entity_poly.type
_entity_poly.pdbx_seq_one_letter_code
_entity_poly.pdbx_strand_id
1 'polypeptide(L)' 'MGKKCELCGKEISVERLEALPETKRCVKCSKEKGSDIVARRSEIGMDIDTYKDLLGAIRS' A
#
# COMPACT_ATOMS: atom_id res chain seq x y z
N MET A 1 -3.22 -24.21 4.31
CA MET A 1 -4.60 -23.68 4.49
C MET A 1 -4.59 -22.22 4.07
N GLY A 2 -5.29 -21.86 3.00
CA GLY A 2 -5.30 -20.48 2.46
C GLY A 2 -6.18 -19.54 3.29
N LYS A 3 -5.80 -18.25 3.38
CA LYS A 3 -6.68 -17.24 3.99
C LYS A 3 -7.87 -16.96 3.08
N LYS A 4 -9.06 -16.83 3.66
CA LYS A 4 -10.29 -16.45 2.96
C LYS A 4 -10.59 -14.98 3.18
N CYS A 5 -11.21 -14.36 2.19
CA CYS A 5 -11.66 -12.98 2.23
C CYS A 5 -12.83 -12.82 3.20
N GLU A 6 -12.74 -11.86 4.11
CA GLU A 6 -13.82 -11.57 5.09
C GLU A 6 -15.10 -11.04 4.44
N LEU A 7 -15.02 -10.47 3.23
CA LEU A 7 -16.17 -9.85 2.56
C LEU A 7 -16.94 -10.80 1.64
N CYS A 8 -16.24 -11.70 0.95
CA CYS A 8 -16.86 -12.58 -0.05
C CYS A 8 -16.61 -14.07 0.18
N GLY A 9 -15.83 -14.44 1.20
CA GLY A 9 -15.50 -15.83 1.53
C GLY A 9 -14.57 -16.55 0.54
N LYS A 10 -14.20 -15.91 -0.58
CA LYS A 10 -13.28 -16.47 -1.58
C LYS A 10 -11.86 -16.53 -1.04
N GLU A 11 -11.07 -17.47 -1.55
CA GLU A 11 -9.64 -17.55 -1.21
C GLU A 11 -8.89 -16.29 -1.67
N ILE A 12 -7.99 -15.82 -0.81
CA ILE A 12 -7.06 -14.75 -1.14
C ILE A 12 -5.88 -15.38 -1.89
N SER A 13 -5.50 -14.81 -3.03
CA SER A 13 -4.39 -15.34 -3.83
C SER A 13 -3.09 -15.32 -3.03
N VAL A 14 -2.22 -16.30 -3.27
CA VAL A 14 -0.94 -16.42 -2.56
C VAL A 14 -0.06 -15.20 -2.83
N GLU A 15 0.02 -14.74 -4.08
CA GLU A 15 0.74 -13.52 -4.47
C GLU A 15 0.31 -12.28 -3.67
N ARG A 16 -0.99 -12.20 -3.34
CA ARG A 16 -1.56 -11.12 -2.53
C ARG A 16 -1.09 -11.22 -1.08
N LEU A 17 -1.09 -12.43 -0.53
CA LEU A 17 -0.65 -12.69 0.84
C LEU A 17 0.87 -12.55 0.98
N GLU A 18 1.63 -12.79 -0.08
CA GLU A 18 3.08 -12.52 -0.11
C GLU A 18 3.36 -11.01 -0.11
N ALA A 19 2.66 -10.23 -0.92
CA ALA A 19 2.83 -8.78 -0.95
C ALA A 19 2.27 -8.08 0.29
N LEU A 20 1.14 -8.56 0.82
CA LEU A 20 0.43 -7.97 1.96
C LEU A 20 -0.08 -9.08 2.89
N PRO A 21 0.77 -9.63 3.77
CA PRO A 21 0.43 -10.75 4.65
C PRO A 21 -0.70 -10.42 5.64
N GLU A 22 -0.79 -9.15 6.01
CA GLU A 22 -1.76 -8.57 6.93
C GLU A 22 -3.19 -8.51 6.35
N THR A 23 -3.33 -8.58 5.01
CA THR A 23 -4.64 -8.36 4.36
C THR A 23 -5.61 -9.50 4.64
N LYS A 24 -6.85 -9.12 4.91
CA LYS A 24 -7.98 -10.00 5.12
C LYS A 24 -8.97 -9.95 3.95
N ARG A 25 -8.66 -9.19 2.89
CA ARG A 25 -9.53 -8.97 1.73
C ARG A 25 -8.86 -9.43 0.43
N CYS A 26 -9.65 -10.06 -0.45
CA CYS A 26 -9.21 -10.39 -1.80
C CYS A 26 -9.09 -9.12 -2.67
N VAL A 27 -8.38 -9.23 -3.80
CA VAL A 27 -8.14 -8.12 -4.75
C VAL A 27 -9.45 -7.45 -5.18
N LYS A 28 -10.48 -8.25 -5.52
CA LYS A 28 -11.76 -7.73 -6.00
C LYS A 28 -12.46 -6.87 -4.96
N CYS A 29 -12.61 -7.39 -3.74
CA CYS A 29 -13.26 -6.66 -2.66
C CYS A 29 -12.45 -5.44 -2.22
N SER A 30 -11.11 -5.52 -2.23
CA SER A 30 -10.25 -4.37 -1.94
C SER A 30 -10.37 -3.27 -3.00
N LYS A 31 -10.62 -3.63 -4.27
CA LYS A 31 -10.78 -2.67 -5.37
C LYS A 31 -12.13 -1.95 -5.31
N GLU A 32 -13.19 -2.63 -4.88
CA GLU A 32 -14.54 -2.07 -4.79
C GLU A 32 -14.80 -1.30 -3.49
N LYS A 33 -14.33 -1.83 -2.35
CA LYS A 33 -14.65 -1.29 -1.01
C LYS A 33 -13.46 -0.65 -0.29
N GLY A 34 -12.29 -0.62 -0.93
CA GLY A 34 -11.04 -0.17 -0.32
C GLY A 34 -10.33 -1.26 0.50
N SER A 35 -9.06 -1.01 0.83
CA SER A 35 -8.25 -1.92 1.64
C SER A 35 -8.67 -1.91 3.11
N ASP A 36 -8.57 -3.05 3.77
CA ASP A 36 -8.66 -3.20 5.22
C ASP A 36 -7.41 -2.72 5.96
N ILE A 37 -6.33 -2.42 5.24
CA ILE A 37 -5.05 -2.01 5.79
C ILE A 37 -5.09 -0.51 6.05
N VAL A 38 -4.87 -0.14 7.31
CA VAL A 38 -4.66 1.25 7.74
C VAL A 38 -3.16 1.47 7.89
N ALA A 39 -2.50 1.84 6.81
CA ALA A 39 -1.11 2.29 6.90
C ALA A 39 -1.07 3.67 7.56
N ARG A 40 -0.18 3.87 8.54
CA ARG A 40 0.13 5.22 8.99
C ARG A 40 0.68 5.99 7.79
N ARG A 41 0.17 7.20 7.59
CA ARG A 41 0.68 8.11 6.58
C ARG A 41 2.10 8.47 7.00
N SER A 42 3.10 7.80 6.43
CA SER A 42 4.49 8.13 6.71
C SER A 42 4.75 9.54 6.20
N GLU A 43 5.29 10.42 7.05
CA GLU A 43 5.72 11.77 6.70
C GLU A 43 7.03 11.71 5.88
N ILE A 44 7.08 10.83 4.87
CA ILE A 44 8.22 10.78 3.95
C ILE A 44 8.06 11.97 3.01
N GLY A 45 8.53 13.12 3.50
CA GLY A 45 8.76 14.34 2.76
C GLY A 45 10.21 14.75 2.95
N MET A 46 10.79 15.37 1.93
CA MET A 46 12.06 16.04 2.06
C MET A 46 11.83 17.35 2.81
N ASP A 47 12.74 17.76 3.67
CA ASP A 47 12.69 19.13 4.18
C ASP A 47 12.81 20.11 3.00
N ILE A 48 12.24 21.30 3.19
CA ILE A 48 12.09 22.27 2.11
C ILE A 48 13.44 22.78 1.59
N ASP A 49 14.49 22.70 2.40
CA ASP A 49 15.82 23.18 2.04
C ASP A 49 16.51 22.16 1.13
N THR A 50 16.48 20.87 1.49
CA THR A 50 16.96 19.79 0.62
C THR A 50 16.22 19.75 -0.72
N TYR A 51 14.91 20.04 -0.75
CA TYR A 51 14.16 20.14 -2.02
C TYR A 51 14.68 21.27 -2.92
N LYS A 52 15.03 22.43 -2.34
CA LYS A 52 15.56 23.58 -3.08
C LYS A 52 16.97 23.33 -3.60
N ASP A 53 17.81 22.67 -2.82
CA ASP A 53 19.17 22.32 -3.23
C ASP A 53 19.19 21.42 -4.46
N LEU A 54 18.32 20.41 -4.50
CA LEU A 54 18.19 19.53 -5.67
C LEU A 54 17.69 20.27 -6.92
N LEU A 55 16.77 21.22 -6.76
CA LEU A 55 16.32 22.07 -7.87
C LEU A 55 17.42 23.01 -8.37
N GLY A 56 18.28 23.49 -7.48
CA GLY A 56 19.45 24.30 -7.83
C GLY A 56 20.49 23.51 -8.62
N ALA A 57 20.75 22.26 -8.23
CA ALA A 57 21.76 21.40 -8.86
C ALA A 57 21.47 21.04 -10.32
N ILE A 58 20.20 21.06 -10.76
CA ILE A 58 19.79 20.69 -12.13
C ILE A 58 19.92 21.86 -13.12
N ARG A 59 20.09 23.10 -12.63
CA ARG A 59 20.15 24.32 -13.45
C ARG A 59 21.56 24.83 -13.74
N SER A 60 22.59 24.01 -13.51
CA SER A 60 23.99 24.40 -13.68
C SER A 60 24.67 23.75 -14.88
#